data_AF-W7S036-F1
#
_entry.id   AF-W7S036-F1
#
_cell.length_a   1.000
_cell.length_b   1.000
_cell.length_c   1.000
_cell.angle_alpha   90.00
_cell.angle_beta   90.00
_cell.angle_gamma   90.00
#
_symmetry.space_group_name_H-M   'P 1'
#
loop_
_entity.id
_entity.type
_entity.pdbx_description
1 polymer ?
#
loop_
_entity_poly.entity_id
_entity_poly.type
_entity_poly.pdbx_seq_one_letter_code
_entity_poly.pdbx_strand_id
1 'polypeptide(L)' 'MWVITVFDKKDVRIFEYANKNEATEALAKFKKNAVLTYTK' A
#
# COMPACT_ATOMS: atom_id res chain seq x y z
N MET A 1 -1.52 10.50 -6.14
CA MET A 1 -1.16 9.08 -6.36
C MET A 1 -1.34 8.33 -5.04
N TRP A 2 -1.73 7.06 -5.08
CA TRP A 2 -1.93 6.24 -3.87
C TRP A 2 -0.79 5.26 -3.74
N VAL A 3 -0.21 5.16 -2.54
CA VAL A 3 0.98 4.36 -2.29
C VAL A 3 0.73 3.45 -1.11
N ILE A 4 0.90 2.14 -1.31
CA ILE A 4 0.89 1.14 -0.24
C ILE A 4 2.33 0.79 0.08
N THR A 5 2.72 0.99 1.33
CA THR A 5 4.01 0.53 1.87
C THR A 5 3.77 -0.70 2.73
N VAL A 6 4.42 -1.81 2.39
CA VAL A 6 4.35 -3.08 3.12
C VAL A 6 5.68 -3.31 3.83
N PHE A 7 5.63 -3.42 5.15
CA PHE A 7 6.78 -3.66 6.01
C PHE A 7 6.91 -5.14 6.31
N ASP A 8 7.93 -5.78 5.79
CA ASP A 8 8.32 -7.14 6.17
C ASP A 8 9.52 -7.09 7.13
N LYS A 9 9.84 -8.22 7.77
CA LYS A 9 10.85 -8.25 8.85
C LYS A 9 12.24 -7.72 8.44
N LYS A 10 12.58 -7.79 7.15
CA LYS A 10 13.87 -7.36 6.60
C LYS A 10 13.76 -6.48 5.36
N ASP A 11 12.54 -6.27 4.86
CA ASP A 11 12.31 -5.65 3.56
C ASP A 11 11.13 -4.70 3.61
N VAL A 12 11.19 -3.66 2.78
CA VAL A 12 10.07 -2.75 2.56
C VAL A 12 9.70 -2.82 1.09
N ARG A 13 8.42 -3.06 0.81
CA ARG A 13 7.88 -3.10 -0.55
C ARG A 13 6.91 -1.94 -0.73
N ILE A 14 7.00 -1.26 -1.86
CA ILE A 14 6.17 -0.11 -2.18
C ILE A 14 5.39 -0.42 -3.46
N PHE A 15 4.09 -0.15 -3.42
CA PHE A 15 3.19 -0.34 -4.55
C PHE A 15 2.45 0.96 -4.82
N GLU A 16 2.44 1.38 -6.08
CA GLU A 16 1.84 2.63 -6.52
C GLU A 16 0.57 2.35 -7.32
N TYR A 17 -0.44 3.18 -7.09
CA TYR A 17 -1.75 3.07 -7.70
C TYR A 17 -2.23 4.46 -8.12
N ALA A 18 -2.86 4.52 -9.29
CA ALA A 18 -3.49 5.74 -9.77
C ALA A 18 -4.76 6.06 -8.97
N ASN A 19 -5.54 5.02 -8.64
CA ASN A 19 -6.88 5.14 -8.09
C ASN A 19 -6.95 4.74 -6.62
N LYS A 20 -7.76 5.46 -5.84
CA LYS A 20 -7.99 5.16 -4.42
C LYS A 20 -8.61 3.78 -4.22
N ASN A 21 -9.58 3.43 -5.06
CA ASN A 21 -10.36 2.19 -4.91
C ASN A 21 -9.46 0.97 -5.10
N GLU A 22 -8.67 0.95 -6.18
CA GLU A 22 -7.69 -0.12 -6.45
C GLU A 22 -6.68 -0.26 -5.31
N ALA A 23 -6.16 0.86 -4.79
CA ALA A 23 -5.24 0.85 -3.67
C ALA A 23 -5.89 0.32 -2.38
N THR A 24 -7.17 0.62 -2.15
CA THR A 24 -7.92 0.17 -0.97
C THR A 24 -8.20 -1.33 -1.04
N GLU A 25 -8.59 -1.84 -2.21
CA GLU A 25 -8.78 -3.26 -2.46
C GLU A 25 -7.46 -4.05 -2.35
N ALA A 26 -6.35 -3.48 -2.84
CA ALA A 26 -5.03 -4.05 -2.70
C ALA A 26 -4.58 -4.06 -1.23
N LEU A 27 -4.82 -2.99 -0.47
CA LEU A 27 -4.49 -2.90 0.95
C LEU A 27 -5.15 -4.03 1.75
N ALA A 28 -6.42 -4.34 1.46
CA ALA A 28 -7.17 -5.40 2.13
C ALA A 28 -6.55 -6.80 1.94
N LYS A 29 -5.73 -7.00 0.89
CA LYS A 29 -5.02 -8.26 0.64
C LYS A 29 -3.74 -8.40 1.47
N PHE A 30 -3.21 -7.28 1.96
CA PHE A 30 -2.04 -7.30 2.84
C PHE A 30 -2.48 -7.48 4.30
N LYS A 31 -1.64 -8.18 5.08
CA LYS A 31 -1.86 -8.33 6.53
C LYS A 31 -1.63 -6.98 7.24
N LYS A 32 -1.66 -6.98 8.58
CA LYS A 32 -1.51 -5.78 9.45
C LYS A 32 -0.21 -4.96 9.27
N ASN A 33 0.66 -5.34 8.34
CA ASN A 33 1.95 -4.75 8.09
C ASN A 33 2.00 -3.87 6.83
N ALA A 34 0.85 -3.35 6.39
CA ALA A 34 0.76 -2.45 5.25
C ALA A 34 0.09 -1.12 5.62
N VAL A 35 0.58 -0.02 5.05
CA VAL A 35 0.07 1.34 5.24
C VAL A 35 -0.27 1.94 3.88
N LEU A 36 -1.48 2.48 3.74
CA LEU A 36 -1.91 3.24 2.57
C LEU A 36 -1.71 4.73 2.80
N THR A 37 -1.03 5.39 1.86
CA THR A 37 -0.74 6.83 1.88
C THR A 37 -1.19 7.46 0.57
N TYR A 38 -1.52 8.76 0.63
CA TYR A 38 -1.85 9.56 -0.53
C TYR A 38 -0.78 10.62 -0.73
N THR A 39 -0.19 10.67 -1.92
CA THR A 39 0.78 11.68 -2.32
C THR A 39 0.10 12.67 -3.28
N LYS A 40 0.26 13.96 -2.98
CA LYS A 40 -0.27 15.08 -3.77
C LYS A 40 0.83 15.70 -4.62
#